data_AF-A0A811PQZ6-F1
#
_entry.id   AF-A0A811PQZ6-F1
#
_cell.length_a   1.000
_cell.length_b   1.000
_cell.length_c   1.000
_cell.angle_alpha   90.00
_cell.angle_beta   90.00
_cell.angle_gamma   90.00
#
_symmetry.space_group_name_H-M   'P 1'
#
loop_
_entity.id
_entity.type
_entity.pdbx_description
1 polymer ?
#
loop_
_entity_poly.entity_id
_entity_poly.type
_entity_poly.pdbx_seq_one_letter_code
_entity_poly.pdbx_strand_id
1 'polypeptide(L)'
;MASPSISCPCSPTAVPAGAGAGLRRSPSSVHPWRHHHQQRQQQARRLVMAAAARRRYRGTVRREAALAELVERKIAEAMEACGERGQDDEGCHVAWDEVEEVSQARADLRSRIAEAPGDPLEPFCAHNPSADDCAVIYVDD
;
A
#
# COMPACT_ATOMS: atom_id res chain seq x y z
N MET A 1 25.69 16.29 36.88
CA MET A 1 25.31 17.60 36.31
C MET A 1 23.81 17.72 36.49
N ALA A 2 23.41 18.66 37.36
CA ALA A 2 22.05 18.85 37.81
C ALA A 2 21.23 19.71 36.83
N SER A 3 19.91 19.52 36.89
CA SER A 3 18.79 20.08 36.12
C SER A 3 18.83 21.61 35.84
N PRO A 4 17.91 22.13 35.00
CA PRO A 4 16.58 22.42 35.54
C PRO A 4 15.40 22.08 34.62
N SER A 5 14.42 21.48 35.28
CA SER A 5 13.00 21.45 34.93
C SER A 5 12.46 22.89 34.88
N ILE A 6 11.80 23.25 33.78
CA ILE A 6 11.10 24.53 33.66
C ILE A 6 9.64 24.30 34.05
N SER A 7 9.30 24.70 35.27
CA SER A 7 7.93 24.96 35.69
C SER A 7 7.55 26.37 35.25
N CYS A 8 6.37 26.55 34.67
CA CYS A 8 5.72 27.86 34.61
C CYS A 8 4.25 27.75 35.05
N PRO A 9 3.82 28.55 36.04
CA PRO A 9 2.47 28.54 36.58
C PRO A 9 1.59 29.55 35.85
N CYS A 10 0.33 29.22 35.60
CA CYS A 10 -0.75 30.22 35.48
C CYS A 10 -2.08 29.55 35.88
N SER A 11 -2.65 30.07 36.96
CA SER A 11 -3.93 29.69 37.57
C SER A 11 -5.14 29.96 36.64
N PRO A 12 -6.29 29.31 36.92
CA PRO A 12 -7.49 29.42 36.10
C PRO A 12 -8.21 30.74 36.38
N THR A 13 -8.57 31.48 35.32
CA THR A 13 -9.56 32.56 35.41
C THR A 13 -10.91 32.03 34.94
N ALA A 14 -11.83 31.93 35.89
CA ALA A 14 -13.25 31.75 35.64
C ALA A 14 -13.86 33.05 35.07
N VAL A 15 -14.73 32.91 34.07
CA VAL A 15 -15.67 33.95 33.61
C VAL A 15 -16.94 33.25 33.09
N PRO A 16 -18.11 33.92 33.07
CA PRO A 16 -19.29 33.42 33.78
C PRO A 16 -20.32 32.77 32.84
N ALA A 17 -21.23 32.01 33.45
CA ALA A 17 -22.47 31.60 32.83
C ALA A 17 -23.33 32.85 32.50
N GLY A 18 -23.66 33.02 31.22
CA GLY A 18 -24.57 34.04 30.73
C GLY A 18 -25.49 33.42 29.68
N ALA A 19 -26.73 33.17 30.07
CA ALA A 19 -27.82 32.78 29.20
C ALA A 19 -28.20 33.92 28.24
N GLY A 20 -28.57 33.62 27.00
CA GLY A 20 -29.31 34.57 26.18
C GLY A 20 -29.25 34.34 24.67
N ALA A 21 -30.44 34.13 24.11
CA ALA A 21 -30.82 34.38 22.72
C ALA A 21 -30.23 33.46 21.64
N GLY A 22 -31.06 32.50 21.23
CA GLY A 22 -30.86 31.73 20.01
C GLY A 22 -30.80 32.64 18.79
N LEU A 23 -29.65 32.64 18.11
CA LEU A 23 -29.64 32.86 16.69
C LEU A 23 -29.94 31.52 16.02
N ARG A 24 -31.14 31.42 15.44
CA ARG A 24 -31.44 30.38 14.45
C ARG A 24 -30.36 30.49 13.37
N ARG A 25 -29.41 29.56 13.38
CA ARG A 25 -28.43 29.42 12.31
C ARG A 25 -29.23 29.08 11.05
N SER A 26 -29.34 30.02 10.12
CA SER A 26 -29.97 29.79 8.82
C SER A 26 -29.41 28.50 8.22
N PRO A 27 -30.24 27.60 7.68
CA PRO A 27 -29.72 26.45 6.97
C PRO A 27 -29.04 27.01 5.72
N SER A 28 -27.70 27.00 5.71
CA SER A 28 -26.91 27.31 4.52
C SER A 28 -27.46 26.46 3.38
N SER A 29 -28.11 27.10 2.41
CA SER A 29 -28.56 26.45 1.19
C SER A 29 -27.33 25.88 0.49
N VAL A 30 -27.12 24.58 0.65
CA VAL A 30 -25.98 23.90 0.04
C VAL A 30 -26.27 23.84 -1.45
N HIS A 31 -25.52 24.64 -2.22
CA HIS A 31 -25.81 24.83 -3.64
C HIS A 31 -25.60 23.48 -4.35
N PRO A 32 -26.60 22.93 -5.07
CA PRO A 32 -26.52 21.62 -5.72
C PRO A 32 -25.32 21.48 -6.67
N TRP A 33 -24.84 22.59 -7.23
CA TRP A 33 -23.64 22.69 -8.06
C TRP A 33 -22.34 22.30 -7.34
N ARG A 34 -22.21 22.57 -6.03
CA ARG A 34 -21.01 22.24 -5.24
C ARG A 34 -20.93 20.74 -4.96
N HIS A 35 -22.05 20.11 -4.65
CA HIS A 35 -22.12 18.65 -4.47
C HIS A 35 -21.82 17.89 -5.76
N HIS A 36 -22.38 18.33 -6.88
CA HIS A 36 -22.13 17.70 -8.18
C HIS A 36 -20.65 17.86 -8.62
N HIS A 37 -20.02 18.99 -8.32
CA HIS A 37 -18.58 19.17 -8.55
C HIS A 37 -17.73 18.28 -7.64
N GLN A 38 -18.05 18.22 -6.35
CA GLN A 38 -17.34 17.37 -5.39
C GLN A 38 -17.48 15.87 -5.72
N GLN A 39 -18.66 15.42 -6.11
CA GLN A 39 -18.93 14.04 -6.50
C GLN A 39 -18.16 13.66 -7.77
N ARG A 40 -18.13 14.54 -8.79
CA ARG A 40 -17.31 14.34 -10.01
C ARG A 40 -15.82 14.28 -9.69
N GLN A 41 -15.32 15.11 -8.78
CA GLN A 41 -13.92 15.05 -8.35
C GLN A 41 -13.59 13.74 -7.62
N GLN A 42 -14.48 13.25 -6.76
CA GLN A 42 -14.29 11.95 -6.08
C GLN A 42 -14.29 10.78 -7.07
N GLN A 43 -15.21 10.77 -8.04
CA GLN A 43 -15.26 9.76 -9.10
C GLN A 43 -13.98 9.77 -9.94
N ALA A 44 -13.50 10.95 -10.34
CA ALA A 44 -12.24 11.08 -11.06
C ALA A 44 -11.05 10.51 -10.26
N ARG A 45 -10.97 10.82 -8.95
CA ARG A 45 -9.92 10.26 -8.07
C ARG A 45 -9.99 8.74 -7.98
N ARG A 46 -11.18 8.16 -7.83
CA ARG A 46 -11.38 6.70 -7.82
C ARG A 46 -10.92 6.05 -9.12
N LEU A 47 -11.26 6.63 -10.27
CA LEU A 47 -10.82 6.14 -11.58
C LEU A 47 -9.31 6.21 -11.76
N VAL A 48 -8.67 7.30 -11.32
CA VAL A 48 -7.20 7.45 -11.36
C VAL A 48 -6.52 6.39 -10.49
N MET A 49 -7.01 6.16 -9.27
CA MET A 49 -6.47 5.13 -8.38
C MET A 49 -6.65 3.72 -8.94
N ALA A 50 -7.83 3.40 -9.50
CA ALA A 50 -8.09 2.12 -10.15
C ALA A 50 -7.18 1.90 -11.38
N ALA A 51 -6.96 2.94 -12.19
CA ALA A 51 -6.03 2.88 -13.33
C ALA A 51 -4.58 2.68 -12.86
N ALA A 52 -4.16 3.34 -11.78
CA ALA A 52 -2.84 3.16 -11.18
C ALA A 52 -2.64 1.74 -10.65
N ALA A 53 -3.62 1.18 -9.93
CA ALA A 53 -3.60 -0.20 -9.45
C ALA A 53 -3.49 -1.20 -10.62
N ARG A 54 -4.30 -1.04 -11.68
CA ARG A 54 -4.22 -1.88 -12.89
C ARG A 54 -2.85 -1.80 -13.57
N ARG A 55 -2.23 -0.62 -13.64
CA ARG A 55 -0.89 -0.47 -14.21
C ARG A 55 0.18 -1.17 -13.36
N ARG A 56 0.13 -1.03 -12.03
CA ARG A 56 1.04 -1.73 -11.11
C ARG A 56 0.93 -3.24 -11.24
N TYR A 57 -0.29 -3.79 -11.20
CA TYR A 57 -0.54 -5.22 -11.37
C TYR A 57 -0.03 -5.75 -12.73
N ARG A 58 -0.28 -5.04 -13.82
CA ARG A 58 0.29 -5.43 -15.13
C ARG A 58 1.82 -5.37 -15.14
N GLY A 59 2.41 -4.42 -14.42
CA GLY A 59 3.86 -4.32 -14.26
C GLY A 59 4.46 -5.50 -13.50
N THR A 60 3.86 -5.90 -12.37
CA THR A 60 4.31 -7.04 -11.57
C THR A 60 4.20 -8.35 -12.33
N VAL A 61 3.06 -8.61 -12.99
CA VAL A 61 2.86 -9.81 -13.82
C VAL A 61 3.90 -9.90 -14.95
N ARG A 62 4.18 -8.79 -15.66
CA ARG A 62 5.20 -8.78 -16.71
C ARG A 62 6.60 -9.07 -16.15
N ARG A 63 6.93 -8.51 -14.99
CA ARG A 63 8.23 -8.73 -14.34
C ARG A 63 8.41 -10.17 -13.90
N GLU A 64 7.37 -10.76 -13.30
CA GLU A 64 7.38 -12.17 -12.89
C GLU A 64 7.54 -13.10 -14.09
N ALA A 65 6.84 -12.84 -15.20
CA ALA A 65 6.97 -13.59 -16.44
C ALA A 65 8.38 -13.50 -17.03
N ALA A 66 8.98 -12.30 -17.05
CA ALA A 66 10.35 -12.12 -17.53
C ALA A 66 11.39 -12.85 -16.66
N LEU A 67 11.21 -12.88 -15.34
CA LEU A 67 12.06 -13.66 -14.44
C LEU A 67 11.86 -15.17 -14.64
N ALA A 68 10.64 -15.62 -14.87
CA ALA A 68 10.37 -17.03 -15.16
C ALA A 68 11.07 -17.50 -16.44
N GLU A 69 10.98 -16.72 -17.53
CA GLU A 69 11.71 -16.99 -18.78
C GLU A 69 13.22 -17.00 -18.55
N LEU A 70 13.74 -16.05 -17.76
CA LEU A 70 15.16 -15.99 -17.44
C LEU A 70 15.64 -17.22 -16.65
N VAL A 71 14.84 -17.71 -15.69
CA VAL A 71 15.12 -18.97 -14.97
C VAL A 71 15.22 -20.13 -15.96
N GLU A 72 14.26 -20.28 -16.88
CA GLU A 72 14.26 -21.36 -17.87
C GLU A 72 15.49 -21.32 -18.78
N ARG A 73 15.88 -20.12 -19.25
CA ARG A 73 17.12 -19.96 -20.02
C ARG A 73 18.36 -20.30 -19.22
N LYS A 74 18.44 -19.86 -17.96
CA LYS A 74 19.59 -20.15 -17.09
C LYS A 74 19.71 -21.63 -16.76
N ILE A 75 18.59 -22.33 -16.60
CA ILE A 75 18.58 -23.80 -16.47
C ILE A 75 19.15 -24.45 -17.73
N ALA A 76 18.74 -24.00 -18.93
CA ALA A 76 19.29 -24.53 -20.17
C ALA A 76 20.81 -24.27 -20.30
N GLU A 77 21.27 -23.06 -19.96
CA GLU A 77 22.70 -22.70 -19.93
C GLU A 77 23.48 -23.57 -18.92
N ALA A 78 22.94 -23.80 -17.72
CA ALA A 78 23.56 -24.66 -16.72
C ALA A 78 23.62 -26.12 -17.16
N MET A 79 22.55 -26.63 -17.79
CA MET A 79 22.54 -27.99 -18.36
C MET A 79 23.60 -28.16 -19.46
N GLU A 80 23.80 -27.14 -20.30
CA GLU A 80 24.86 -27.14 -21.32
C GLU A 80 26.26 -27.07 -20.68
N ALA A 81 26.46 -26.20 -19.69
CA ALA A 81 27.73 -26.05 -18.98
C ALA A 81 28.16 -27.35 -18.29
N CYS A 82 27.23 -28.05 -17.63
CA CYS A 82 27.52 -29.29 -16.90
C CYS A 82 27.77 -30.51 -17.82
N GLY A 83 27.30 -30.46 -19.08
CA GLY A 83 27.58 -31.38 -20.19
C GLY A 83 28.09 -32.79 -19.84
N GLU A 84 29.19 -33.22 -20.50
CA GLU A 84 29.84 -34.52 -20.24
C GLU A 84 30.86 -34.48 -19.09
N ARG A 85 31.27 -33.28 -18.65
CA ARG A 85 32.27 -33.10 -17.59
C ARG A 85 31.74 -33.47 -16.20
N GLY A 86 30.43 -33.52 -16.03
CA GLY A 86 29.78 -33.94 -14.80
C GLY A 86 29.75 -32.82 -13.74
N GLN A 87 29.12 -33.12 -12.60
CA GLN A 87 28.87 -32.16 -11.53
C GLN A 87 30.12 -31.58 -10.85
N ASP A 88 31.31 -32.15 -11.07
CA ASP A 88 32.55 -31.74 -10.41
C ASP A 88 33.29 -30.61 -11.15
N ASP A 89 32.71 -30.11 -12.24
CA ASP A 89 33.25 -29.02 -13.03
C ASP A 89 32.90 -27.66 -12.39
N GLU A 90 33.92 -26.81 -12.20
CA GLU A 90 33.76 -25.47 -11.61
C GLU A 90 32.78 -24.59 -12.41
N GLY A 91 32.77 -24.71 -13.75
CA GLY A 91 31.82 -24.02 -14.62
C GLY A 91 30.37 -24.49 -14.43
N CYS A 92 30.15 -25.79 -14.16
CA CYS A 92 28.83 -26.33 -13.80
C CYS A 92 28.31 -25.72 -12.50
N HIS A 93 29.16 -25.64 -11.46
CA HIS A 93 28.79 -25.00 -10.19
C HIS A 93 28.41 -23.52 -10.39
N VAL A 94 29.27 -22.75 -11.06
CA VAL A 94 28.99 -21.33 -11.33
C VAL A 94 27.70 -21.14 -12.12
N ALA A 95 27.43 -22.00 -13.11
CA ALA A 95 26.19 -21.89 -13.89
C ALA A 95 24.94 -22.19 -13.05
N TRP A 96 25.01 -23.14 -12.11
CA TRP A 96 23.92 -23.40 -11.17
C TRP A 96 23.76 -22.30 -10.11
N ASP A 97 24.85 -21.66 -9.67
CA ASP A 97 24.77 -20.48 -8.79
C ASP A 97 23.99 -19.34 -9.46
N GLU A 98 24.20 -19.13 -10.78
CA GLU A 98 23.41 -18.14 -11.52
C GLU A 98 21.91 -18.50 -11.60
N VAL A 99 21.56 -19.78 -11.71
CA VAL A 99 20.16 -20.25 -11.64
C VAL A 99 19.56 -19.95 -10.27
N GLU A 100 20.32 -20.18 -9.20
CA GLU A 100 19.90 -19.90 -7.82
C GLU A 100 19.61 -18.42 -7.63
N GLU A 101 20.52 -17.53 -8.04
CA GLU A 101 20.36 -16.08 -7.91
C GLU A 101 19.11 -15.56 -8.65
N VAL A 102 18.89 -16.00 -9.89
CA VAL A 102 17.70 -15.59 -10.66
C VAL A 102 16.42 -16.14 -10.02
N SER A 103 16.46 -17.38 -9.53
CA SER A 103 15.32 -18.00 -8.84
C SER A 103 14.99 -17.30 -7.53
N GLN A 104 16.01 -16.88 -6.78
CA GLN A 104 15.87 -16.09 -5.57
C GLN A 104 15.27 -14.72 -5.88
N ALA A 105 15.73 -14.04 -6.94
CA ALA A 105 15.14 -12.77 -7.37
C ALA A 105 13.63 -12.91 -7.73
N ARG A 106 13.25 -14.03 -8.35
CA ARG A 106 11.84 -14.34 -8.63
C ARG A 106 11.04 -14.61 -7.35
N ALA A 107 11.60 -15.35 -6.40
CA ALA A 107 10.97 -15.62 -5.11
C ALA A 107 10.78 -14.33 -4.30
N ASP A 108 11.82 -13.50 -4.20
CA ASP A 108 11.77 -12.19 -3.54
C ASP A 108 10.68 -11.28 -4.14
N LEU A 109 10.55 -11.25 -5.48
CA LEU A 109 9.47 -10.51 -6.13
C LEU A 109 8.08 -11.01 -5.67
N ARG A 110 7.88 -12.34 -5.60
CA ARG A 110 6.60 -12.91 -5.14
C ARG A 110 6.32 -12.58 -3.67
N SER A 111 7.34 -12.69 -2.81
CA SER A 111 7.22 -12.31 -1.40
C SER A 111 6.83 -10.85 -1.26
N ARG A 112 7.50 -9.93 -1.98
CA ARG A 112 7.15 -8.50 -1.97
C ARG A 112 5.73 -8.21 -2.47
N ILE A 113 5.24 -8.99 -3.44
CA ILE A 113 3.86 -8.87 -3.92
C ILE A 113 2.87 -9.33 -2.85
N ALA A 114 3.18 -10.43 -2.15
CA ALA A 114 2.35 -10.95 -1.07
C ALA A 114 2.35 -10.04 0.18
N GLU A 115 3.50 -9.44 0.48
CA GLU A 115 3.69 -8.49 1.58
C GLU A 115 3.23 -7.06 1.24
N ALA A 116 2.95 -6.78 -0.04
CA ALA A 116 2.50 -5.46 -0.45
C ALA A 116 1.23 -5.08 0.34
N PRO A 117 1.24 -3.98 1.11
CA PRO A 117 0.11 -3.62 1.95
C PRO A 117 -1.06 -3.24 1.06
N GLY A 118 -2.14 -3.99 1.21
CA GLY A 118 -3.41 -3.70 0.59
C GLY A 118 -4.27 -4.94 0.57
N ASP A 119 -5.01 -5.15 1.65
CA ASP A 119 -6.32 -5.76 1.48
C ASP A 119 -7.01 -5.00 0.33
N PRO A 120 -7.43 -5.66 -0.76
CA PRO A 120 -8.16 -5.01 -1.84
C PRO A 120 -9.34 -4.15 -1.35
N LEU A 121 -9.86 -4.45 -0.16
CA LEU A 121 -10.93 -3.73 0.52
C LEU A 121 -10.47 -2.44 1.21
N GLU A 122 -9.22 -2.32 1.66
CA GLU A 122 -8.70 -1.14 2.37
C GLU A 122 -8.90 0.19 1.59
N PRO A 123 -8.50 0.29 0.30
CA PRO A 123 -8.72 1.51 -0.48
C PRO A 123 -10.20 1.86 -0.67
N PHE A 124 -11.06 0.83 -0.67
CA PHE A 124 -12.51 1.00 -0.76
C PHE A 124 -13.06 1.54 0.56
N CYS A 125 -12.68 0.96 1.70
CA CYS A 125 -13.11 1.41 3.03
C CYS A 125 -12.60 2.81 3.40
N ALA A 126 -11.39 3.18 2.96
CA ALA A 126 -10.87 4.54 3.12
C ALA A 126 -11.78 5.64 2.53
N HIS A 127 -12.61 5.29 1.53
CA HIS A 127 -13.54 6.23 0.87
C HIS A 127 -15.03 5.90 1.11
N ASN A 128 -15.33 4.78 1.77
CA ASN A 128 -16.70 4.33 2.07
C ASN A 128 -16.75 3.72 3.49
N PRO A 129 -16.45 4.50 4.55
CA PRO A 129 -16.30 3.97 5.91
C PRO A 129 -17.61 3.43 6.51
N SER A 130 -18.76 3.79 5.93
CA SER A 130 -20.08 3.35 6.37
C SER A 130 -20.68 2.23 5.51
N ALA A 131 -19.90 1.67 4.58
CA ALA A 131 -20.34 0.47 3.85
C ALA A 131 -20.36 -0.72 4.82
N ASP A 132 -21.28 -1.67 4.62
CA ASP A 132 -21.43 -2.83 5.49
C ASP A 132 -20.13 -3.64 5.58
N ASP A 133 -19.41 -3.76 4.46
CA ASP A 133 -18.10 -4.41 4.38
C ASP A 133 -16.97 -3.66 5.09
N CYS A 134 -17.21 -2.41 5.50
CA CYS A 134 -16.22 -1.49 6.09
C CYS A 134 -16.54 -1.08 7.53
N ALA A 135 -17.66 -1.53 8.07
CA ALA A 135 -18.07 -1.20 9.43
C ALA A 135 -17.14 -1.90 10.44
N VAL A 136 -16.49 -1.10 11.30
CA VAL A 136 -15.66 -1.61 12.40
C VAL A 136 -16.47 -1.50 13.69
N ILE A 137 -16.74 -2.63 14.34
CA ILE A 137 -17.34 -2.66 15.68
C ILE A 137 -16.19 -2.72 16.68
N TYR A 138 -16.03 -1.66 17.48
CA TYR A 138 -15.15 -1.71 18.63
C TYR A 138 -15.82 -2.57 19.69
N VAL A 139 -15.19 -3.71 19.99
CA VAL A 139 -15.54 -4.52 21.16
C VAL A 139 -14.67 -3.98 22.28
N ASP A 140 -15.26 -3.23 23.21
CA ASP A 140 -14.57 -2.79 24.42
C ASP A 140 -14.43 -4.00 25.36
N ASP A 141 -13.19 -4.40 25.67
CA ASP A 141 -12.84 -5.49 26.62
C ASP A 141 -13.03 -5.07 28.10
#